data_AF-A0A2V7SVU4-F1
#
_entry.id   AF-A0A2V7SVU4-F1
#
_cell.length_a   1.000
_cell.length_b   1.000
_cell.length_c   1.000
_cell.angle_alpha   90.00
_cell.angle_beta   90.00
_cell.angle_gamma   90.00
#
_symmetry.space_group_name_H-M   'P 1'
#
loop_
_entity.id
_entity.type
_entity.pdbx_description
1 polymer ?
#
loop_
_entity_poly.entity_id
_entity_poly.type
_entity_poly.pdbx_seq_one_letter_code
_entity_poly.pdbx_strand_id
1 'polypeptide(L)'
;MLVSMQARARSSLDHAHAHNDYEHARPLLDVLDRGYGSVEVDIYLVDGALLVAHARDSVRADRTLESLYLAPLRAWIGARGGSVYAGRPPLTLPIDVKSHAESTWVVLEPLLRRYDDVIASWHGDSMTTRPVIAVISGERPLVTLPAQRDRWAGLDARQLQRPLGRRRIERRSRPAAWRRPPQTARLDQR
;
A
#
# COMPACT_ATOMS: atom_id res chain seq x y z
N MET A 1 19.43 -10.56 36.26
CA MET A 1 19.92 -10.07 34.96
C MET A 1 18.70 -9.55 34.20
N LEU A 2 18.43 -8.23 34.23
CA LEU A 2 17.32 -7.66 33.46
C LEU A 2 17.76 -7.47 32.02
N VAL A 3 17.08 -8.16 31.09
CA VAL A 3 17.22 -7.90 29.66
C VAL A 3 16.48 -6.59 29.36
N SER A 4 17.22 -5.53 29.05
CA SER A 4 16.67 -4.28 28.58
C SER A 4 16.14 -4.48 27.15
N MET A 5 14.82 -4.53 26.98
CA MET A 5 14.20 -4.37 25.67
C MET A 5 14.26 -2.87 25.33
N GLN A 6 15.34 -2.44 24.67
CA GLN A 6 15.30 -1.17 23.96
C GLN A 6 14.32 -1.32 22.80
N ALA A 7 13.10 -0.82 22.99
CA ALA A 7 12.25 -0.45 21.88
C ALA A 7 13.02 0.58 21.05
N ARG A 8 13.51 0.19 19.86
CA ARG A 8 14.04 1.15 18.88
C ARG A 8 12.92 2.16 18.63
N ALA A 9 13.11 3.39 19.08
CA ALA A 9 12.28 4.49 18.63
C ALA A 9 12.37 4.52 17.11
N ARG A 10 11.23 4.32 16.42
CA ARG A 10 11.15 4.53 14.97
C ARG A 10 11.63 5.95 14.70
N SER A 11 12.58 6.11 13.78
CA SER A 11 13.17 7.42 13.55
C SER A 11 12.11 8.37 13.00
N SER A 12 12.17 9.67 13.31
CA SER A 12 11.25 10.66 12.72
C SER A 12 11.25 10.62 11.18
N LEU A 13 12.36 10.19 10.60
CA LEU A 13 12.54 10.00 9.16
C LEU A 13 11.75 8.81 8.59
N ASP A 14 11.34 7.83 9.41
CA ASP A 14 10.40 6.77 9.01
C ASP A 14 9.03 7.35 8.62
N HIS A 15 8.70 8.51 9.18
CA HIS A 15 7.48 9.25 8.92
C HIS A 15 7.70 10.47 8.02
N ALA A 16 8.94 10.78 7.64
CA ALA A 16 9.23 11.85 6.71
C ALA A 16 8.74 11.48 5.31
N HIS A 17 8.12 12.47 4.67
CA HIS A 17 7.50 12.33 3.37
C HIS A 17 7.98 13.48 2.47
N ALA A 18 8.38 13.14 1.24
CA ALA A 18 8.73 14.12 0.22
C ALA A 18 7.63 14.19 -0.83
N HIS A 19 7.16 15.39 -1.12
CA HIS A 19 6.30 15.70 -2.26
C HIS A 19 7.13 16.46 -3.30
N ASN A 20 6.85 16.22 -4.58
CA ASN A 20 7.41 16.96 -5.71
C ASN A 20 8.94 17.04 -5.75
N ASP A 21 9.63 16.05 -5.18
CA ASP A 21 11.09 16.05 -5.12
C ASP A 21 11.73 15.97 -6.51
N TYR A 22 10.96 15.61 -7.52
CA TYR A 22 11.31 15.68 -8.92
C TYR A 22 11.63 17.11 -9.40
N GLU A 23 11.27 18.15 -8.67
CA GLU A 23 11.70 19.54 -8.98
C GLU A 23 13.15 19.82 -8.56
N HIS A 24 13.79 18.92 -7.81
CA HIS A 24 15.19 19.04 -7.41
C HIS A 24 16.17 18.52 -8.47
N ALA A 25 17.44 18.90 -8.31
CA ALA A 25 18.52 18.50 -9.23
C ALA A 25 18.80 16.98 -9.25
N ARG A 26 18.57 16.30 -8.13
CA ARG A 26 18.71 14.84 -7.99
C ARG A 26 17.40 14.22 -7.48
N PRO A 27 16.37 14.11 -8.34
CA PRO A 27 15.12 13.45 -7.99
C PRO A 27 15.38 12.08 -7.35
N LEU A 28 14.57 11.74 -6.36
CA LEU A 28 14.62 10.54 -5.53
C LEU A 28 15.89 10.41 -4.67
N LEU A 29 17.09 10.58 -5.25
CA LEU A 29 18.35 10.34 -4.55
C LEU A 29 18.55 11.25 -3.36
N ASP A 30 18.17 12.53 -3.45
CA ASP A 30 18.26 13.44 -2.30
C ASP A 30 17.29 13.01 -1.16
N VAL A 31 16.14 12.45 -1.51
CA VAL A 31 15.16 11.93 -0.54
C VAL A 31 15.69 10.66 0.13
N LEU A 32 16.34 9.79 -0.65
CA LEU A 32 16.97 8.56 -0.17
C LEU A 32 18.19 8.86 0.71
N ASP A 33 19.05 9.79 0.31
CA ASP A 33 20.22 10.23 1.11
C ASP A 33 19.78 10.79 2.47
N ARG A 34 18.61 11.43 2.54
CA ARG A 34 18.00 11.96 3.78
C ARG A 34 17.25 10.91 4.60
N GLY A 35 17.09 9.70 4.11
CA GLY A 35 16.47 8.60 4.86
C GLY A 35 14.95 8.67 4.95
N TYR A 36 14.26 9.37 4.06
CA TYR A 36 12.79 9.51 4.14
C TYR A 36 12.11 8.16 3.93
N GLY A 37 11.05 7.90 4.70
CA GLY A 37 10.26 6.68 4.63
C GLY A 37 9.24 6.65 3.48
N SER A 38 8.99 7.80 2.86
CA SER A 38 8.08 7.89 1.72
C SER A 38 8.38 9.06 0.78
N VAL A 39 8.02 8.88 -0.50
CA VAL A 39 8.17 9.88 -1.55
C VAL A 39 6.99 9.76 -2.52
N GLU A 40 6.23 10.84 -2.71
CA GLU A 40 5.11 10.89 -3.65
C GLU A 40 5.57 11.36 -5.03
N VAL A 41 5.07 10.69 -6.07
CA VAL A 41 5.34 11.03 -7.47
C VAL A 41 4.03 11.28 -8.20
N ASP A 42 3.91 12.46 -8.80
CA ASP A 42 2.79 12.86 -9.64
C ASP A 42 3.00 12.37 -11.06
N ILE A 43 2.01 11.69 -11.64
CA ILE A 43 2.11 11.17 -13.01
C ILE A 43 0.92 11.53 -13.91
N TYR A 44 1.23 11.71 -15.20
CA TYR A 44 0.29 11.78 -16.30
C TYR A 44 0.57 10.66 -17.30
N LEU A 45 -0.49 10.07 -17.86
CA LEU A 45 -0.38 9.25 -19.07
C LEU A 45 -0.48 10.17 -20.30
N VAL A 46 0.58 10.24 -21.11
CA VAL A 46 0.63 11.03 -22.35
C VAL A 46 1.24 10.17 -23.44
N ASP A 47 0.52 9.96 -24.54
CA ASP A 47 0.96 9.18 -25.70
C ASP A 47 1.55 7.80 -25.35
N GLY A 48 0.96 7.14 -24.34
CA GLY A 48 1.39 5.82 -23.87
C GLY A 48 2.56 5.83 -22.89
N ALA A 49 3.13 7.00 -22.56
CA ALA A 49 4.20 7.16 -21.57
C ALA A 49 3.67 7.69 -20.24
N LEU A 50 4.23 7.18 -19.13
CA LEU A 50 3.94 7.63 -17.77
C LEU A 50 4.95 8.71 -17.38
N LEU A 51 4.54 9.97 -17.50
CA LEU A 51 5.41 11.15 -17.36
C LEU A 51 5.19 11.82 -16.00
N VAL A 52 6.28 12.25 -15.38
CA VAL A 52 6.29 12.86 -14.06
C VAL A 52 6.17 14.37 -14.18
N ALA A 53 5.11 14.93 -13.61
CA ALA A 53 4.89 16.38 -13.50
C ALA A 53 3.75 16.69 -12.53
N HIS A 54 3.85 17.83 -11.82
CA HIS A 54 2.75 18.31 -10.99
C HIS A 54 1.55 18.80 -11.81
N ALA A 55 1.85 19.53 -12.89
CA ALA A 55 0.87 20.15 -13.78
C ALA A 55 1.05 19.67 -15.21
N ARG A 56 -0.06 19.60 -15.96
CA ARG A 56 -0.11 19.02 -17.32
C ARG A 56 0.77 19.77 -18.32
N ASP A 57 0.88 21.09 -18.19
CA ASP A 57 1.69 21.96 -19.04
C ASP A 57 3.20 21.84 -18.76
N SER A 58 3.56 21.26 -17.61
CA SER A 58 4.94 21.05 -17.17
C SER A 58 5.48 19.66 -17.54
N VAL A 59 4.69 18.86 -18.26
CA VAL A 59 5.07 17.52 -18.72
C VAL A 59 6.24 17.60 -19.68
N ARG A 60 7.23 16.73 -19.46
CA ARG A 60 8.38 16.58 -20.35
C ARG A 60 8.57 15.12 -20.72
N ALA A 61 8.79 14.86 -22.01
CA ALA A 61 8.92 13.51 -22.56
C ALA A 61 10.13 12.73 -21.99
N ASP A 62 11.17 13.43 -21.54
CA ASP A 62 12.38 12.85 -20.94
C ASP A 62 12.21 12.45 -19.47
N ARG A 63 11.10 12.84 -18.82
CA ARG A 63 10.86 12.64 -17.39
C ARG A 63 9.83 11.55 -17.15
N THR A 64 10.21 10.30 -17.37
CA THR A 64 9.32 9.16 -17.14
C THR A 64 9.37 8.69 -15.68
N LEU A 65 8.29 8.09 -15.19
CA LEU A 65 8.25 7.43 -13.89
C LEU A 65 9.39 6.40 -13.74
N GLU A 66 9.66 5.66 -14.81
CA GLU A 66 10.71 4.63 -14.83
C GLU A 66 12.11 5.24 -14.68
N SER A 67 12.41 6.29 -15.46
CA SER A 67 13.74 6.92 -15.47
C SER A 67 14.05 7.67 -14.17
N LEU A 68 13.06 8.33 -13.57
CA LEU A 68 13.27 9.15 -12.38
C LEU A 68 13.14 8.37 -11.07
N TYR A 69 12.31 7.32 -11.02
CA TYR A 69 12.00 6.62 -9.76
C TYR A 69 12.32 5.14 -9.81
N LEU A 70 11.72 4.36 -10.72
CA LEU A 70 11.79 2.89 -10.62
C LEU A 70 13.19 2.34 -10.90
N ALA A 71 13.83 2.77 -11.99
CA ALA A 71 15.18 2.31 -12.32
C ALA A 71 16.22 2.77 -11.28
N PRO A 72 16.23 4.05 -10.82
CA PRO A 72 17.15 4.47 -9.76
C PRO A 72 16.87 3.81 -8.41
N LEU A 73 15.61 3.54 -8.04
CA LEU A 73 15.27 2.76 -6.83
C LEU A 73 15.88 1.36 -6.89
N ARG A 74 15.67 0.65 -8.00
CA ARG A 74 16.20 -0.70 -8.18
C ARG A 74 17.72 -0.72 -8.08
N ALA A 75 18.41 0.24 -8.69
CA ALA A 75 19.86 0.40 -8.60
C ALA A 75 20.31 0.70 -7.16
N TRP A 76 19.62 1.62 -6.46
CA TRP A 76 19.90 1.98 -5.07
C TRP A 76 19.80 0.77 -4.13
N ILE A 77 18.75 -0.04 -4.30
CA ILE A 77 18.48 -1.25 -3.52
C ILE A 77 19.54 -2.32 -3.80
N GLY A 78 19.88 -2.53 -5.08
CA GLY A 78 20.93 -3.48 -5.48
C GLY A 78 22.28 -3.15 -4.85
N ALA A 79 22.65 -1.86 -4.81
CA ALA A 79 23.88 -1.39 -4.16
C ALA A 79 23.88 -1.53 -2.62
N ARG A 80 22.71 -1.80 -2.00
CA ARG A 80 22.51 -1.86 -0.53
C ARG A 80 22.01 -3.22 -0.06
N GLY A 81 22.35 -4.27 -0.80
CA GLY A 81 22.07 -5.65 -0.39
C GLY A 81 20.58 -5.99 -0.34
N GLY A 82 19.77 -5.37 -1.21
CA GLY A 82 18.35 -5.71 -1.32
C GLY A 82 17.43 -4.96 -0.36
N SER A 83 17.88 -3.86 0.24
CA SER A 83 17.02 -2.98 1.06
C SER A 83 17.16 -1.53 0.63
N VAL A 84 16.11 -0.72 0.83
CA VAL A 84 16.23 0.74 0.68
C VAL A 84 17.08 1.29 1.82
N TYR A 85 16.76 0.86 3.04
CA TYR A 85 17.52 1.15 4.26
C TYR A 85 17.59 -0.09 5.14
N ALA A 86 18.80 -0.47 5.58
CA ALA A 86 19.02 -1.66 6.38
C ALA A 86 18.26 -1.57 7.72
N GLY A 87 17.47 -2.61 8.03
CA GLY A 87 16.74 -2.72 9.30
C GLY A 87 15.55 -1.77 9.47
N ARG A 88 15.12 -1.09 8.40
CA ARG A 88 13.94 -0.22 8.40
C ARG A 88 12.79 -0.82 7.58
N PRO A 89 11.55 -0.33 7.78
CA PRO A 89 10.42 -0.71 6.94
C PRO A 89 10.65 -0.39 5.45
N PRO A 90 9.89 -1.04 4.54
CA PRO A 90 9.87 -0.67 3.13
C PRO A 90 9.58 0.81 2.89
N LEU A 91 10.16 1.38 1.84
CA LEU A 91 9.81 2.71 1.37
C LEU A 91 8.40 2.70 0.80
N THR A 92 7.57 3.66 1.19
CA THR A 92 6.27 3.86 0.53
C THR A 92 6.44 4.81 -0.66
N LEU A 93 5.98 4.40 -1.84
CA LEU A 93 5.96 5.22 -3.05
C LEU A 93 4.50 5.50 -3.44
N PRO A 94 3.87 6.58 -2.93
CA PRO A 94 2.60 7.03 -3.47
C PRO A 94 2.78 7.50 -4.91
N ILE A 95 1.99 6.93 -5.81
CA ILE A 95 1.91 7.32 -7.22
C ILE A 95 0.59 8.07 -7.37
N ASP A 96 0.65 9.40 -7.38
CA ASP A 96 -0.50 10.27 -7.54
C ASP A 96 -0.84 10.39 -9.03
N VAL A 97 -1.93 9.72 -9.42
CA VAL A 97 -2.38 9.73 -10.81
C VAL A 97 -3.22 10.98 -11.04
N LYS A 98 -2.74 11.87 -11.90
CA LYS A 98 -3.36 13.18 -12.11
C LYS A 98 -4.56 13.17 -13.04
N SER A 99 -4.75 12.13 -13.85
CA SER A 99 -5.90 12.01 -14.75
C SER A 99 -6.11 10.59 -15.29
N HIS A 100 -7.34 10.28 -15.67
CA HIS A 100 -7.75 9.09 -16.43
C HIS A 100 -7.27 7.78 -15.81
N ALA A 101 -7.47 7.63 -14.50
CA ALA A 101 -6.84 6.57 -13.70
C ALA A 101 -7.00 5.15 -14.23
N GLU A 102 -8.15 4.78 -14.78
CA GLU A 102 -8.37 3.43 -15.35
C GLU A 102 -7.44 3.17 -16.54
N SER A 103 -7.29 4.13 -17.46
CA SER A 103 -6.38 4.00 -18.60
C SER A 103 -4.91 4.09 -18.18
N THR A 104 -4.59 4.92 -17.19
CA THR A 104 -3.25 5.02 -16.60
C THR A 104 -2.85 3.68 -15.97
N TRP A 105 -3.76 3.01 -15.26
CA TRP A 105 -3.50 1.72 -14.61
C TRP A 105 -3.12 0.62 -15.62
N VAL A 106 -3.78 0.56 -16.78
CA VAL A 106 -3.46 -0.41 -17.85
C VAL A 106 -2.00 -0.32 -18.31
N VAL A 107 -1.40 0.87 -18.24
CA VAL A 107 0.01 1.10 -18.60
C VAL A 107 0.92 0.96 -17.38
N LEU A 108 0.47 1.38 -16.22
CA LEU A 108 1.25 1.38 -14.98
C LEU A 108 1.48 -0.02 -14.41
N GLU A 109 0.47 -0.89 -14.37
CA GLU A 109 0.61 -2.22 -13.78
C GLU A 109 1.70 -3.07 -14.47
N PRO A 110 1.75 -3.16 -15.81
CA PRO A 110 2.80 -3.90 -16.48
C PRO A 110 4.19 -3.33 -16.21
N LEU A 111 4.31 -1.99 -16.10
CA LEU A 111 5.55 -1.33 -15.71
C LEU A 111 5.96 -1.77 -14.30
N LEU A 112 5.07 -1.65 -13.30
CA LEU A 112 5.38 -2.05 -11.92
C LEU A 112 5.76 -3.53 -11.81
N ARG A 113 5.09 -4.39 -12.57
CA ARG A 113 5.39 -5.82 -12.63
C ARG A 113 6.80 -6.14 -13.15
N ARG A 114 7.38 -5.30 -14.04
CA ARG A 114 8.79 -5.43 -14.44
C ARG A 114 9.78 -5.22 -13.29
N TYR A 115 9.32 -4.60 -12.21
CA TYR A 115 10.08 -4.33 -10.98
C TYR A 115 9.62 -5.24 -9.83
N ASP A 116 9.08 -6.43 -10.12
CA ASP A 116 8.64 -7.41 -9.09
C ASP A 116 9.73 -7.76 -8.08
N ASP A 117 11.01 -7.65 -8.46
CA ASP A 117 12.13 -7.91 -7.55
C ASP A 117 12.24 -6.88 -6.42
N VAL A 118 11.69 -5.68 -6.60
CA VAL A 118 11.78 -4.56 -5.64
C VAL A 118 10.43 -3.97 -5.20
N ILE A 119 9.36 -4.16 -5.98
CA ILE A 119 8.00 -3.66 -5.69
C ILE A 119 7.16 -4.77 -5.07
N ALA A 120 6.53 -4.47 -3.93
CA ALA A 120 5.65 -5.41 -3.25
C ALA A 120 4.43 -5.73 -4.11
N SER A 121 4.00 -6.99 -4.05
CA SER A 121 2.88 -7.49 -4.82
C SER A 121 1.90 -8.24 -3.93
N TRP A 122 0.65 -8.32 -4.37
CA TRP A 122 -0.40 -9.11 -3.76
C TRP A 122 -0.86 -10.17 -4.74
N HIS A 123 -1.03 -11.38 -4.24
CA HIS A 123 -1.54 -12.54 -4.96
C HIS A 123 -2.73 -13.12 -4.18
N GLY A 124 -3.93 -12.66 -4.53
CA GLY A 124 -5.12 -12.87 -3.72
C GLY A 124 -4.99 -12.18 -2.36
N ASP A 125 -5.06 -12.96 -1.28
CA ASP A 125 -4.95 -12.48 0.10
C ASP A 125 -3.49 -12.48 0.63
N SER A 126 -2.55 -13.00 -0.15
CA SER A 126 -1.13 -13.06 0.22
C SER A 126 -0.36 -11.87 -0.32
N MET A 127 0.56 -11.33 0.47
CA MET A 127 1.46 -10.26 0.06
C MET A 127 2.90 -10.76 -0.02
N THR A 128 3.56 -10.51 -1.14
CA THR A 128 5.02 -10.66 -1.28
C THR A 128 5.68 -9.37 -0.83
N THR A 129 6.33 -9.40 0.34
CA THR A 129 7.06 -8.24 0.86
C THR A 129 8.28 -7.95 0.00
N ARG A 130 8.46 -6.68 -0.37
CA ARG A 130 9.65 -6.16 -1.05
C ARG A 130 10.08 -4.82 -0.44
N PRO A 131 11.26 -4.30 -0.81
CA PRO A 131 11.79 -3.06 -0.23
C PRO A 131 10.98 -1.80 -0.54
N VAL A 132 10.09 -1.83 -1.53
CA VAL A 132 9.22 -0.70 -1.90
C VAL A 132 7.76 -1.16 -1.95
N ILE A 133 6.87 -0.34 -1.41
CA ILE A 133 5.42 -0.52 -1.49
C ILE A 133 4.86 0.61 -2.35
N ALA A 134 4.41 0.30 -3.56
CA ALA A 134 3.69 1.24 -4.41
C ALA A 134 2.23 1.39 -3.94
N VAL A 135 1.74 2.63 -3.87
CA VAL A 135 0.36 2.94 -3.48
C VAL A 135 -0.22 3.91 -4.49
N ILE A 136 -1.34 3.57 -5.11
CA ILE A 136 -2.02 4.47 -6.05
C ILE A 136 -2.83 5.50 -5.28
N SER A 137 -2.55 6.77 -5.52
CA SER A 137 -3.24 7.93 -4.96
C SER A 137 -3.72 8.88 -6.08
N GLY A 138 -4.23 10.07 -5.73
CA GLY A 138 -4.84 10.99 -6.69
C GLY A 138 -6.15 10.45 -7.26
N GLU A 139 -6.32 10.50 -8.58
CA GLU A 139 -7.37 9.73 -9.25
C GLU A 139 -7.09 8.24 -9.12
N ARG A 140 -8.09 7.46 -8.70
CA ARG A 140 -7.90 6.04 -8.38
C ARG A 140 -8.63 5.15 -9.39
N PRO A 141 -7.99 4.07 -9.88
CA PRO A 141 -8.65 3.05 -10.70
C PRO A 141 -9.53 2.18 -9.80
N LEU A 142 -10.73 2.66 -9.46
CA LEU A 142 -11.64 2.01 -8.52
C LEU A 142 -12.33 0.77 -9.09
N VAL A 143 -12.22 0.53 -10.40
CA VAL A 143 -12.77 -0.66 -11.06
C VAL A 143 -11.67 -1.68 -11.33
N THR A 144 -10.64 -1.31 -12.11
CA THR A 144 -9.65 -2.28 -12.59
C THR A 144 -8.75 -2.82 -11.48
N LEU A 145 -8.20 -1.97 -10.61
CA LEU A 145 -7.26 -2.40 -9.57
C LEU A 145 -7.93 -3.30 -8.50
N PRO A 146 -9.09 -2.95 -7.91
CA PRO A 146 -9.76 -3.83 -6.94
C PRO A 146 -10.23 -5.16 -7.51
N ALA A 147 -10.49 -5.23 -8.82
CA ALA A 147 -10.91 -6.46 -9.49
C ALA A 147 -9.74 -7.44 -9.73
N GLN A 148 -8.50 -6.97 -9.66
CA GLN A 148 -7.32 -7.79 -9.89
C GLN A 148 -6.98 -8.64 -8.67
N ARG A 149 -6.88 -9.95 -8.91
CA ARG A 149 -6.36 -10.92 -7.94
C ARG A 149 -4.88 -10.69 -7.68
N ASP A 150 -4.10 -10.50 -8.74
CA ASP A 150 -2.67 -10.23 -8.69
C ASP A 150 -2.42 -8.75 -9.00
N ARG A 151 -1.69 -8.04 -8.13
CA ARG A 151 -1.45 -6.59 -8.27
C ARG A 151 -0.11 -6.15 -7.68
N TRP A 152 0.52 -5.14 -8.28
CA TRP A 152 1.81 -4.56 -7.86
C TRP A 152 1.68 -3.17 -7.22
N ALA A 153 0.48 -2.82 -6.76
CA ALA A 153 0.25 -1.63 -5.95
C ALA A 153 -0.96 -1.81 -5.04
N GLY A 154 -0.93 -1.14 -3.89
CA GLY A 154 -2.11 -0.92 -3.07
C GLY A 154 -2.92 0.29 -3.57
N LEU A 155 -4.14 0.44 -3.05
CA LEU A 155 -4.93 1.67 -3.20
C LEU A 155 -4.85 2.50 -1.92
N ASP A 156 -4.64 3.80 -2.08
CA ASP A 156 -4.69 4.74 -0.96
C ASP A 156 -6.09 4.72 -0.31
N ALA A 157 -6.10 4.52 1.01
CA ALA A 157 -7.29 4.40 1.82
C ALA A 157 -8.00 5.74 2.10
N ARG A 158 -7.55 6.87 1.51
CA ARG A 158 -8.09 8.24 1.72
C ARG A 158 -9.62 8.40 1.61
N GLN A 159 -10.36 7.42 1.13
CA GLN A 159 -11.78 7.21 1.48
C GLN A 159 -12.22 5.86 0.89
N LEU A 160 -12.11 4.80 1.67
CA LEU A 160 -12.99 3.63 1.55
C LEU A 160 -13.80 3.54 2.85
N GLN A 161 -14.58 4.59 3.16
CA GLN A 161 -15.77 4.41 4.00
C GLN A 161 -16.84 3.71 3.15
N ARG A 162 -16.59 2.46 2.77
CA ARG A 162 -17.69 1.50 2.64
C ARG A 162 -17.81 0.90 4.02
N PRO A 163 -18.95 1.04 4.75
CA PRO A 163 -19.09 0.31 5.99
C PRO A 163 -18.86 -1.15 5.65
N LEU A 164 -17.79 -1.74 6.20
CA LEU A 164 -17.66 -3.18 6.28
C LEU A 164 -18.94 -3.61 6.97
N GLY A 165 -19.88 -4.14 6.19
CA GLY A 165 -21.09 -4.75 6.71
C GLY A 165 -20.61 -5.73 7.75
N ARG A 166 -20.85 -5.41 9.02
CA ARG A 166 -20.65 -6.35 10.12
C ARG A 166 -21.53 -7.54 9.74
N ARG A 167 -20.93 -8.60 9.20
CA ARG A 167 -21.60 -9.91 9.21
C ARG A 167 -21.77 -10.22 10.67
N ARG A 168 -22.97 -9.94 11.17
CA ARG A 168 -23.44 -10.43 12.45
C ARG A 168 -23.32 -11.95 12.34
N ILE A 169 -22.32 -12.51 13.01
CA ILE A 169 -22.30 -13.93 13.31
C ILE A 169 -23.49 -14.12 14.24
N GLU A 170 -24.65 -14.41 13.67
CA GLU A 170 -25.74 -14.98 14.43
C GLU A 170 -25.27 -16.36 14.89
N ARG A 171 -24.84 -16.42 16.15
CA ARG A 171 -24.83 -17.67 16.90
C ARG A 171 -26.23 -18.27 16.75
N ARG A 172 -26.37 -19.27 15.88
CA ARG A 172 -27.51 -20.18 15.88
C ARG A 172 -27.57 -20.82 17.26
N SER A 173 -28.42 -20.27 18.13
CA SER A 173 -28.83 -20.90 19.36
C SER A 173 -29.55 -22.19 18.97
N ARG A 174 -29.06 -23.30 19.53
CA ARG A 174 -29.62 -24.65 19.40
C ARG A 174 -31.11 -24.62 19.80
N PRO A 175 -32.01 -25.33 19.12
CA PRO A 175 -33.41 -25.41 19.54
C PRO A 175 -33.52 -26.15 20.89
N ALA A 176 -34.13 -25.48 21.86
CA ALA A 176 -34.50 -26.05 23.15
C ALA A 176 -35.86 -26.73 23.03
N ALA A 177 -35.88 -28.04 22.86
CA ALA A 177 -37.07 -28.86 23.06
C ALA A 177 -36.62 -30.22 23.62
N TRP A 178 -36.73 -30.38 24.94
CA TRP A 178 -37.14 -31.58 25.68
C TRP A 178 -37.25 -31.15 27.15
N ARG A 179 -38.44 -30.68 27.54
CA ARG A 179 -38.79 -30.44 28.95
C ARG A 179 -39.14 -31.78 29.59
N ARG A 180 -38.48 -32.12 30.70
CA ARG A 180 -38.97 -33.13 31.65
C ARG A 180 -40.10 -32.51 32.50
N PRO A 181 -41.18 -33.22 32.82
CA PRO A 181 -42.27 -32.71 33.65
C PRO A 181 -41.85 -32.63 35.14
N PRO A 182 -42.41 -31.69 35.92
CA PRO A 182 -42.12 -31.56 37.35
C PRO A 182 -42.83 -32.66 38.15
N GLN A 183 -42.11 -33.20 39.13
CA GLN A 183 -42.64 -34.06 40.18
C GLN A 183 -43.51 -33.23 41.12
N THR A 184 -44.77 -33.63 41.32
CA THR A 184 -45.62 -33.13 42.38
C THR A 184 -45.21 -33.77 43.70
N ALA A 185 -44.62 -32.99 44.61
CA ALA A 185 -44.58 -33.32 46.03
C ALA A 185 -45.81 -32.71 46.70
N ARG A 186 -46.64 -33.56 47.32
CA ARG A 186 -47.73 -33.15 48.22
C ARG A 186 -47.14 -32.76 49.58
N LEU A 187 -47.83 -31.81 50.19
CA LEU A 187 -47.69 -31.19 51.50
C LEU A 187 -47.17 -32.07 52.64
N ASP A 188 -46.39 -31.43 53.51
CA ASP A 188 -46.03 -31.88 54.84
C ASP A 188 -47.00 -31.29 55.89
N GLN A 189 -47.22 -32.08 56.96
CA GLN A 189 -47.73 -31.76 58.31
C GLN A 189 -49.22 -31.40 58.51
N ARG A 190 -50.00 -32.33 59.07
CA ARG A 190 -50.24 -32.50 60.53
C ARG A 190 -51.20 -33.66 60.79
#